data_AF-A0A5K1G5E8-F1
#
_entry.id   AF-A0A5K1G5E8-F1
#
_cell.length_a   1.000
_cell.length_b   1.000
_cell.length_c   1.000
_cell.angle_alpha   90.00
_cell.angle_beta   90.00
_cell.angle_gamma   90.00
#
_symmetry.space_group_name_H-M   'P 1'
#
loop_
_entity.id
_entity.type
_entity.pdbx_description
1 polymer ?
#
loop_
_entity_poly.entity_id
_entity_poly.type
_entity_poly.pdbx_seq_one_letter_code
_entity_poly.pdbx_strand_id
1 'polypeptide(L)' 'WCLRSCGLISGRKSMSGSSSEEVAWEVLTGEEDEYDGMTVKIEERMEVGVFASRLRASMSLWKHQ' A
#
# COMPACT_ATOMS: atom_id res chain seq x y z
N TRP A 1 -16.73 -45.01 -17.41
CA TRP A 1 -17.61 -44.04 -16.73
C TRP A 1 -17.09 -43.81 -15.33
N CYS A 2 -16.41 -42.69 -15.09
CA CYS A 2 -15.94 -42.35 -13.75
C CYS A 2 -17.01 -41.53 -13.02
N LEU A 3 -17.48 -42.06 -11.89
CA LEU A 3 -18.41 -41.43 -10.98
C LEU A 3 -17.74 -40.24 -10.28
N ARG A 4 -18.36 -39.06 -10.42
CA ARG A 4 -18.08 -37.86 -9.61
C ARG A 4 -18.49 -38.15 -8.16
N SER A 5 -17.53 -38.13 -7.25
CA SER A 5 -17.78 -37.89 -5.83
C SER A 5 -17.17 -36.56 -5.47
N CYS A 6 -18.04 -35.57 -5.23
CA CYS A 6 -17.70 -34.26 -4.69
C CYS A 6 -17.09 -34.41 -3.30
N GLY A 7 -15.82 -34.05 -3.15
CA GLY A 7 -15.16 -33.83 -1.86
C GLY A 7 -15.11 -32.34 -1.56
N LEU A 8 -15.75 -31.94 -0.47
CA LEU A 8 -15.66 -30.63 0.17
C LEU A 8 -14.21 -30.28 0.52
N ILE A 9 -13.71 -29.14 0.03
CA ILE A 9 -12.62 -28.43 0.70
C ILE A 9 -13.10 -27.01 0.94
N SER A 10 -13.62 -26.83 2.15
CA SER A 10 -13.66 -25.55 2.84
C SER A 10 -12.23 -25.01 2.96
N GLY A 11 -11.99 -23.77 2.56
CA GLY A 11 -10.72 -23.12 2.88
C GLY A 11 -10.29 -22.01 1.94
N ARG A 12 -10.64 -20.78 2.35
CA ARG A 12 -9.89 -19.53 2.10
C ARG A 12 -9.71 -19.07 0.64
N LYS A 13 -10.39 -17.96 0.30
CA LYS A 13 -9.63 -16.78 -0.14
C LYS A 13 -10.39 -15.47 0.14
N SER A 14 -9.82 -14.73 1.08
CA SER A 14 -9.73 -13.27 1.18
C SER A 14 -11.02 -12.45 1.11
N MET A 15 -11.57 -12.18 2.29
CA MET A 15 -12.06 -10.84 2.59
C MET A 15 -10.86 -9.89 2.62
N SER A 16 -10.89 -8.88 1.77
CA SER A 16 -10.29 -7.58 2.05
C SER A 16 -11.16 -6.53 1.37
N GLY A 17 -12.32 -6.28 1.98
CA GLY A 17 -12.87 -4.94 1.94
C GLY A 17 -11.87 -4.08 2.70
N SER A 18 -11.07 -3.30 1.97
CA SER A 18 -10.31 -2.24 2.61
C SER A 18 -11.22 -1.04 2.63
N SER A 19 -11.71 -0.75 3.83
CA SER A 19 -12.40 0.48 4.19
C SER A 19 -11.56 1.65 3.67
N SER A 20 -12.09 2.38 2.70
CA SER A 20 -11.68 3.76 2.47
C SER A 20 -11.95 4.48 3.77
N GLU A 21 -10.94 4.73 4.61
CA GLU A 21 -10.90 5.70 5.74
C GLU A 21 -9.86 5.32 6.82
N GLU A 22 -8.61 4.91 6.50
CA GLU A 22 -7.51 4.97 7.49
C GLU A 22 -6.13 4.65 6.91
N VAL A 23 -5.59 5.51 6.03
CA VAL A 23 -4.15 5.51 5.68
C VAL A 23 -3.62 6.93 5.46
N ALA A 24 -3.86 7.84 6.41
CA ALA A 24 -3.20 9.15 6.37
C ALA A 24 -1.77 9.09 6.94
N TRP A 25 -1.41 8.03 7.67
CA TRP A 25 -0.14 7.91 8.40
C TRP A 25 0.96 7.10 7.68
N GLU A 26 0.69 6.51 6.51
CA GLU A 26 1.69 5.69 5.78
C GLU A 26 2.33 6.40 4.59
N VAL A 27 1.87 7.60 4.23
CA VAL A 27 2.42 8.38 3.11
C VAL A 27 3.36 9.45 3.65
N LEU A 28 4.48 9.65 2.98
CA LEU A 28 5.43 10.71 3.29
C LEU A 28 4.88 12.05 2.79
N THR A 29 4.89 13.05 3.65
CA THR A 29 4.53 14.42 3.29
C THR A 29 5.75 15.12 2.73
N GLY A 30 5.60 15.77 1.57
CA GLY A 30 6.65 16.55 0.91
C GLY A 30 6.14 17.91 0.44
N GLU A 31 7.07 18.76 0.05
CA GLU A 31 6.81 20.04 -0.62
C GLU A 31 6.91 19.82 -2.13
N GLU A 32 5.90 20.27 -2.87
CA GLU A 32 5.91 20.29 -4.34
C GLU A 32 6.72 21.49 -4.83
N ASP A 33 7.52 21.30 -5.87
CA ASP A 33 8.27 22.36 -6.53
C ASP A 33 7.60 22.81 -7.84
N GLU A 34 8.09 23.89 -8.44
CA GLU A 34 7.54 24.49 -9.66
C GLU A 34 7.64 23.58 -10.92
N TYR A 35 8.25 22.40 -10.79
CA TYR A 35 8.50 21.44 -11.87
C TYR A 35 7.83 20.08 -11.61
N ASP A 36 6.75 20.05 -10.84
CA ASP A 36 6.02 18.83 -10.43
C ASP A 36 6.90 17.84 -9.66
N GLY A 37 8.03 18.30 -9.11
CA GLY A 37 8.88 17.50 -8.24
C GLY A 37 8.36 17.51 -6.81
N MET A 38 8.57 16.41 -6.09
CA MET A 38 8.19 16.30 -4.68
C MET A 38 9.44 16.08 -3.81
N THR A 39 9.69 17.03 -2.90
CA THR A 39 10.80 16.99 -1.96
C THR A 39 10.30 16.60 -0.57
N VAL A 40 10.79 15.46 -0.05
CA VAL A 40 10.48 14.99 1.31
C VAL A 40 11.68 15.22 2.22
N LYS A 41 11.47 15.89 3.36
CA LYS A 41 12.45 16.03 4.44
C LYS A 41 12.14 15.04 5.55
N ILE A 42 13.10 14.19 5.90
CA ILE A 42 12.97 13.20 6.98
C ILE A 42 13.75 13.72 8.18
N GLU A 43 13.04 14.24 9.18
CA GLU A 43 13.65 14.80 10.38
C GLU A 43 13.73 13.77 11.52
N GLU A 44 12.83 12.80 11.52
CA GLU A 44 12.77 11.75 12.55
C GLU A 44 13.53 10.49 12.13
N ARG A 45 14.16 9.83 13.11
CA ARG A 45 14.81 8.53 12.88
C ARG A 45 13.74 7.46 12.64
N MET A 46 13.86 6.76 11.52
CA MET A 46 12.98 5.65 11.19
C MET A 46 13.77 4.42 10.75
N GLU A 47 13.14 3.25 10.91
CA GLU A 47 13.68 1.98 10.42
C GLU A 47 13.60 1.92 8.88
N VAL A 48 14.60 1.31 8.25
CA VAL A 48 14.77 1.34 6.79
C VAL A 48 13.63 0.62 6.06
N GLY A 49 13.15 -0.51 6.57
CA GLY A 49 12.00 -1.23 6.03
C GLY A 49 10.69 -0.42 6.13
N VAL A 50 10.49 0.28 7.25
CA VAL A 50 9.36 1.22 7.41
C VAL A 50 9.47 2.36 6.40
N PHE A 51 10.66 2.95 6.24
CA PHE A 51 10.89 4.00 5.23
C PHE A 51 10.56 3.53 3.83
N ALA A 52 11.10 2.37 3.43
CA ALA A 52 10.89 1.81 2.10
C ALA A 52 9.41 1.53 1.80
N SER A 53 8.68 1.04 2.80
CA SER A 53 7.25 0.77 2.69
C SER A 53 6.44 2.06 2.49
N ARG A 54 6.73 3.09 3.29
CA ARG A 54 6.08 4.41 3.18
C ARG A 54 6.42 5.12 1.87
N LEU A 55 7.68 5.07 1.45
CA LEU A 55 8.11 5.65 0.17
C LEU A 55 7.40 4.99 -1.00
N ARG A 56 7.25 3.66 -0.99
CA ARG A 56 6.54 2.94 -2.05
C ARG A 56 5.06 3.33 -2.15
N ALA A 57 4.39 3.49 -1.01
CA ALA A 57 3.02 3.99 -0.97
C ALA A 57 2.96 5.42 -1.54
N SER A 58 3.91 6.28 -1.14
CA SER A 58 3.99 7.69 -1.56
C SER A 58 4.21 7.85 -3.05
N MET A 59 5.17 7.11 -3.62
CA MET A 59 5.41 7.10 -5.07
C MET A 59 4.20 6.62 -5.88
N SER A 60 3.39 5.73 -5.31
CA SER A 60 2.18 5.26 -5.98
C SER A 60 1.13 6.37 -6.03
N LEU A 61 1.02 7.20 -4.99
CA LEU A 61 0.14 8.36 -4.95
C LEU A 61 0.60 9.45 -5.93
N TRP A 62 1.87 9.85 -5.88
CA TRP A 62 2.38 10.96 -6.69
C TRP A 62 2.38 10.67 -8.19
N LYS A 63 2.42 9.40 -8.60
CA LYS A 63 2.31 9.01 -10.01
C LYS A 63 0.91 9.19 -10.61
N HIS A 64 -0.12 9.34 -9.79
CA HIS A 64 -1.50 9.54 -10.25
C HIS A 64 -1.91 11.02 -10.28
N GLN A 65 -1.03 11.93 -9.83
CA GLN A 65 -1.16 13.37 -10.06
C GLN A 65 -0.58 13.70 -11.43
#